data_AF-A0A1B6JCG1-F1
#
_entry.id   AF-A0A1B6JCG1-F1
#
_cell.length_a   1.000
_cell.length_b   1.000
_cell.length_c   1.000
_cell.angle_alpha   90.00
_cell.angle_beta   90.00
_cell.angle_gamma   90.00
#
_symmetry.space_group_name_H-M   'P 1'
#
loop_
_entity.id
_entity.type
_entity.pdbx_description
1 polymer ?
#
loop_
_entity_poly.entity_id
_entity_poly.type
_entity_poly.pdbx_seq_one_letter_code
_entity_poly.pdbx_strand_id
1 'polypeptide(L)'
;FGVKILFRLHASLPPDVLTGHRQRFLNQFRELRKFYIAASTLQYFRNLIQIPTLPENPPNFLVQAELRSYVTPVVILPEEPPDSEPILTPDSGATADLVDIGSTHTNGSVSPDVLAERDNLIEHLQSELSRLRNETQRLIMQHQQTVLQLRERVAALETDLATKDSELEQERIQKEE
;
A
#
# COMPACT_ATOMS: atom_id res chain seq x y z
N PHE A 1 6.19 -8.98 -5.83
CA PHE A 1 6.87 -7.96 -4.99
C PHE A 1 6.69 -6.55 -5.57
N GLY A 2 7.19 -6.23 -6.78
CA GLY A 2 7.14 -4.87 -7.35
C GLY A 2 5.74 -4.24 -7.49
N VAL A 3 4.73 -5.00 -7.91
CA VAL A 3 3.33 -4.51 -7.99
C VAL A 3 2.82 -4.01 -6.63
N LYS A 4 3.08 -4.77 -5.56
CA LYS A 4 2.65 -4.42 -4.20
C LYS A 4 3.34 -3.14 -3.70
N ILE A 5 4.61 -2.94 -4.05
CA ILE A 5 5.33 -1.69 -3.73
C ILE A 5 4.66 -0.51 -4.43
N LEU A 6 4.34 -0.63 -5.71
CA LEU A 6 3.76 0.47 -6.47
C LEU A 6 2.38 0.88 -5.93
N PHE A 7 1.55 -0.07 -5.48
CA PHE A 7 0.32 0.22 -4.74
C PHE A 7 0.57 0.94 -3.41
N ARG A 8 1.57 0.51 -2.63
CA ARG A 8 1.92 1.17 -1.35
C ARG A 8 2.40 2.60 -1.57
N LEU A 9 3.21 2.83 -2.61
CA LEU A 9 3.66 4.18 -2.97
C LEU A 9 2.49 5.09 -3.34
N HIS A 10 1.53 4.58 -4.12
CA HIS A 10 0.31 5.33 -4.45
C HIS A 10 -0.62 5.59 -3.25
N ALA A 11 -0.44 4.89 -2.13
CA ALA A 11 -1.14 5.20 -0.88
C ALA A 11 -0.51 6.36 -0.10
N SER A 12 0.74 6.71 -0.40
CA SER A 12 1.52 7.69 0.38
C SER A 12 2.00 8.90 -0.43
N LEU A 13 1.89 8.86 -1.76
CA LEU A 13 2.38 9.91 -2.64
C LEU A 13 1.32 10.35 -3.66
N PRO A 14 1.34 11.64 -4.07
CA PRO A 14 0.51 12.12 -5.16
C PRO A 14 0.70 11.34 -6.48
N PRO A 15 -0.38 11.12 -7.27
CA PRO A 15 -0.31 10.29 -8.48
C PRO A 15 0.64 10.79 -9.58
N ASP A 16 0.83 12.10 -9.64
CA ASP A 16 1.69 12.81 -10.59
C ASP A 16 3.16 12.43 -10.40
N VAL A 17 3.63 12.33 -9.16
CA VAL A 17 5.00 11.91 -8.79
C VAL A 17 5.33 10.51 -9.31
N LEU A 18 4.32 9.63 -9.39
CA LEU A 18 4.49 8.23 -9.78
C LEU A 18 4.14 7.96 -11.25
N THR A 19 3.85 8.99 -12.05
CA THR A 19 3.46 8.83 -13.47
C THR A 19 4.49 8.04 -14.28
N GLY A 20 5.78 8.38 -14.16
CA GLY A 20 6.84 7.64 -14.84
C GLY A 20 6.98 6.18 -14.38
N HIS A 21 6.70 5.90 -13.10
CA HIS A 21 6.73 4.54 -12.56
C HIS A 21 5.59 3.69 -13.14
N ARG A 22 4.38 4.26 -13.22
CA ARG A 22 3.23 3.61 -13.87
C ARG A 22 3.52 3.31 -15.34
N GLN A 23 4.09 4.26 -16.07
CA GLN A 23 4.42 4.06 -17.48
C GLN A 23 5.47 2.95 -17.69
N ARG A 24 6.54 2.93 -16.89
CA ARG A 24 7.54 1.85 -16.93
C ARG A 24 6.92 0.49 -16.59
N PHE A 25 6.06 0.44 -15.57
CA PHE A 25 5.35 -0.79 -15.22
C PHE A 25 4.47 -1.28 -16.38
N LEU A 26 3.70 -0.40 -17.02
CA LEU A 26 2.82 -0.77 -18.14
C LEU A 26 3.61 -1.35 -19.32
N ASN A 27 4.77 -0.76 -19.63
CA ASN A 27 5.65 -1.29 -20.67
C ASN A 27 6.16 -2.69 -20.30
N GLN A 28 6.64 -2.88 -19.06
CA GLN A 28 7.11 -4.19 -18.60
C GLN A 28 6.00 -5.23 -18.58
N PHE A 29 4.78 -4.85 -18.17
CA PHE A 29 3.62 -5.74 -18.15
C PHE A 29 3.28 -6.25 -19.55
N ARG A 30 3.33 -5.39 -20.57
CA ARG A 30 3.06 -5.77 -21.96
C ARG A 30 4.09 -6.76 -22.49
N GLU A 31 5.38 -6.49 -22.26
CA GLU A 31 6.45 -7.39 -22.71
C GLU A 31 6.42 -8.73 -21.96
N LEU A 32 6.17 -8.70 -20.65
CA LEU A 32 6.03 -9.92 -19.86
C LEU A 32 4.83 -10.76 -20.30
N ARG A 33 3.69 -10.13 -20.63
CA ARG A 33 2.51 -10.83 -21.16
C ARG A 33 2.82 -11.53 -22.48
N LYS A 34 3.48 -10.84 -23.41
CA LYS A 34 3.93 -11.45 -24.68
C LYS A 34 4.87 -12.63 -24.43
N PHE A 35 5.82 -12.46 -23.53
CA PHE A 35 6.77 -13.50 -23.16
C PHE A 35 6.08 -14.74 -22.59
N TYR A 36 5.16 -14.60 -21.63
CA TYR A 36 4.44 -15.73 -21.03
C TYR A 36 3.56 -16.46 -22.05
N ILE A 37 2.87 -15.72 -22.93
CA ILE A 37 2.09 -16.31 -24.01
C ILE A 37 3.01 -17.14 -24.92
N ALA A 38 4.11 -16.54 -25.41
CA ALA A 38 5.05 -17.23 -26.29
C ALA A 38 5.64 -18.49 -25.61
N ALA A 39 6.12 -18.37 -24.37
CA ALA A 39 6.67 -19.48 -23.61
C ALA A 39 5.65 -20.61 -23.39
N SER A 40 4.36 -20.28 -23.17
CA SER A 40 3.31 -21.28 -22.97
C SER A 40 2.98 -22.13 -24.21
N THR A 41 3.37 -21.66 -25.41
CA THR A 41 3.21 -22.41 -26.66
C THR A 41 4.30 -23.44 -26.90
N LEU A 42 5.42 -23.34 -26.17
CA LEU A 42 6.55 -24.26 -26.30
C LEU A 42 6.26 -25.54 -25.51
N GLN A 43 6.28 -26.68 -26.23
CA GLN A 43 6.00 -28.01 -25.66
C GLN A 43 6.96 -28.37 -24.52
N TYR A 44 8.23 -27.96 -24.63
CA TYR A 44 9.22 -28.20 -23.58
C TYR A 44 8.75 -27.66 -22.23
N PHE A 45 8.36 -26.38 -22.17
CA PHE A 45 7.93 -25.78 -20.90
C PHE A 45 6.63 -26.38 -20.39
N ARG A 46 5.68 -26.78 -21.26
CA ARG A 46 4.41 -27.37 -20.83
C ARG A 46 4.56 -28.59 -19.93
N ASN A 47 5.59 -29.41 -20.18
CA ASN A 47 5.81 -30.65 -19.43
C ASN A 47 6.73 -30.43 -18.22
N LEU A 48 7.51 -29.34 -18.20
CA LEU A 48 8.44 -29.03 -17.13
C LEU A 48 7.83 -28.11 -16.07
N ILE A 49 7.12 -27.06 -16.48
CA ILE A 49 6.61 -26.04 -15.56
C ILE A 49 5.24 -25.52 -16.01
N GLN A 50 4.39 -25.20 -15.05
CA GLN A 50 3.19 -24.43 -15.33
C GLN A 50 3.55 -22.94 -15.41
N ILE A 51 3.50 -22.39 -16.62
CA ILE A 51 3.66 -20.95 -16.84
C ILE A 51 2.36 -20.24 -16.39
N PRO A 52 2.44 -19.30 -15.44
CA PRO A 52 1.27 -18.59 -14.95
C PRO A 52 0.67 -17.65 -16.02
N THR A 53 -0.66 -17.55 -16.05
CA THR A 53 -1.37 -16.62 -16.93
C THR A 53 -1.45 -15.23 -16.31
N LEU A 54 -1.08 -14.22 -17.08
CA LEU A 54 -1.28 -12.82 -16.69
C LEU A 54 -2.71 -12.36 -17.00
N PRO A 55 -3.30 -11.48 -16.16
CA PRO A 55 -4.57 -10.83 -16.47
C PRO A 55 -4.50 -10.08 -17.82
N GLU A 56 -5.67 -9.90 -18.44
CA GLU A 56 -5.75 -9.17 -19.71
C GLU A 56 -5.40 -7.70 -19.55
N ASN A 57 -5.90 -7.07 -18.48
CA ASN A 57 -5.63 -5.69 -18.16
C ASN A 57 -4.59 -5.57 -17.04
N PRO A 58 -3.70 -4.56 -17.11
CA PRO A 58 -2.77 -4.28 -16.03
C PRO A 58 -3.52 -3.79 -14.78
N PRO A 59 -2.97 -4.00 -13.57
CA PRO A 59 -3.53 -3.45 -12.34
C PRO A 59 -3.64 -1.93 -12.38
N ASN A 60 -4.73 -1.39 -11.83
CA ASN A 60 -4.92 0.04 -11.65
C ASN A 60 -4.45 0.47 -10.26
N PHE A 61 -3.25 1.05 -10.20
CA PHE A 61 -2.64 1.48 -8.93
C PHE A 61 -3.38 2.60 -8.20
N LEU A 62 -4.32 3.28 -8.86
CA LEU A 62 -5.14 4.32 -8.22
C LEU A 62 -6.32 3.72 -7.44
N VAL A 63 -6.67 2.46 -7.70
CA VAL A 63 -7.78 1.75 -7.04
C VAL A 63 -7.20 0.84 -5.97
N GLN A 64 -7.12 1.31 -4.72
CA GLN A 64 -6.51 0.55 -3.63
C GLN A 64 -7.18 -0.81 -3.36
N ALA A 65 -8.46 -0.97 -3.69
CA ALA A 65 -9.15 -2.25 -3.58
C ALA A 65 -8.48 -3.36 -4.42
N GLU A 66 -7.84 -3.01 -5.55
CA GLU A 66 -7.15 -3.98 -6.42
C GLU A 66 -5.88 -4.56 -5.78
N LEU A 67 -5.31 -3.91 -4.76
CA LEU A 67 -4.19 -4.48 -4.01
C LEU A 67 -4.61 -5.75 -3.27
N ARG A 68 -5.86 -5.81 -2.77
CA ARG A 68 -6.36 -6.95 -2.01
C ARG A 68 -6.62 -8.17 -2.89
N SER A 69 -7.05 -7.94 -4.13
CA SER A 69 -7.27 -9.00 -5.12
C SER A 69 -6.00 -9.40 -5.88
N TYR A 70 -4.90 -8.65 -5.75
CA TYR A 70 -3.67 -8.93 -6.48
C TYR A 70 -2.98 -10.21 -5.99
N VAL A 71 -2.88 -11.19 -6.88
CA VAL A 71 -2.14 -12.44 -6.68
C VAL A 71 -0.82 -12.37 -7.43
N THR A 72 0.27 -12.78 -6.77
CA THR A 72 1.58 -12.85 -7.44
C THR A 72 1.64 -14.14 -8.24
N PRO A 73 1.93 -14.09 -9.56
CA PRO A 73 2.07 -15.30 -10.36
C PRO A 73 3.23 -16.15 -9.83
N VAL A 74 2.97 -17.45 -9.64
CA VAL A 74 3.94 -18.44 -9.17
C VAL A 74 4.07 -19.52 -10.24
N VAL A 75 5.31 -19.94 -10.53
CA VAL A 75 5.59 -21.06 -11.43
C VAL A 75 5.49 -22.35 -10.62
N ILE A 76 4.67 -23.29 -11.08
CA ILE A 76 4.44 -24.57 -10.40
C ILE A 76 5.19 -25.66 -11.17
N LEU A 77 5.97 -26.48 -10.47
CA LEU A 77 6.58 -27.69 -11.03
C LEU A 77 5.56 -28.84 -10.90
N PRO A 78 5.21 -29.56 -11.97
CA PRO A 78 4.39 -30.77 -11.87
C PRO A 78 5.07 -31.82 -10.97
N GLU A 79 4.28 -32.56 -10.18
CA GLU A 79 4.80 -33.72 -9.43
C GLU A 79 5.26 -34.81 -10.41
N GLU A 80 6.45 -35.37 -10.17
CA GLU A 80 6.92 -36.54 -10.91
C GLU A 80 5.95 -37.71 -10.70
N PRO A 81 5.52 -38.42 -11.76
CA PRO A 81 4.61 -39.54 -11.61
C PRO A 81 5.26 -40.64 -10.76
N PRO A 82 4.53 -41.29 -9.83
CA PRO A 82 4.97 -42.56 -9.29
C PRO A 82 4.96 -43.56 -10.46
N ASP A 83 6.00 -44.38 -10.56
CA ASP A 83 6.19 -45.43 -11.57
C ASP A 83 6.88 -44.95 -12.87
N SER A 84 8.18 -44.69 -12.74
CA SER A 84 9.13 -45.08 -13.80
C SER A 84 9.93 -46.28 -13.29
N GLU A 85 9.63 -47.46 -13.84
CA GLU A 85 10.46 -48.67 -13.73
C GLU A 85 11.96 -48.33 -13.92
N PRO A 86 12.87 -48.97 -13.16
CA PRO A 86 14.28 -48.62 -13.20
C PRO A 86 14.89 -49.05 -14.54
N ILE A 87 15.17 -48.09 -15.40
CA ILE A 87 16.09 -48.32 -16.52
C ILE A 87 17.49 -48.44 -15.92
N LEU A 88 17.91 -49.69 -15.70
CA LEU A 88 19.27 -50.05 -15.38
C LEU A 88 20.19 -49.66 -16.54
N THR A 89 20.85 -48.52 -16.45
CA THR A 89 22.13 -48.29 -17.15
C THR A 89 23.26 -48.43 -16.13
N PRO A 90 24.09 -49.49 -16.19
CA PRO A 90 25.27 -49.56 -15.37
C PRO A 90 26.35 -48.63 -15.95
N ASP A 91 26.96 -47.89 -15.03
CA ASP A 91 28.30 -47.31 -15.13
C ASP A 91 28.47 -46.02 -15.94
N SER A 92 28.48 -44.89 -15.23
CA SER A 92 29.68 -44.05 -15.21
C SER A 92 29.64 -43.16 -13.97
N GLY A 93 30.45 -43.52 -12.98
CA GLY A 93 30.62 -42.74 -11.76
C GLY A 93 31.27 -41.38 -12.02
N ALA A 94 30.62 -40.32 -11.55
CA ALA A 94 31.25 -39.10 -11.07
C ALA A 94 30.24 -38.34 -10.19
N THR A 95 30.34 -38.59 -8.90
CA THR A 95 30.11 -37.63 -7.80
C THR A 95 29.03 -36.57 -8.02
N ALA A 96 27.88 -36.87 -7.40
CA ALA A 96 26.85 -35.90 -7.06
C ALA A 96 27.45 -34.68 -6.34
N ASP A 97 27.40 -33.54 -7.00
CA ASP A 97 27.39 -32.22 -6.36
C ASP A 97 26.24 -31.41 -7.00
N LEU A 98 25.02 -31.93 -6.81
CA LEU A 98 23.81 -31.14 -6.96
C LEU A 98 23.53 -30.53 -5.60
N VAL A 99 24.09 -29.34 -5.40
CA VAL A 99 23.71 -28.44 -4.31
C VAL A 99 22.19 -28.22 -4.35
N ASP A 100 21.57 -28.79 -3.33
CA ASP A 100 20.21 -28.61 -2.87
C ASP A 100 19.90 -27.12 -2.62
N ILE A 101 19.35 -26.42 -3.63
CA ILE A 101 18.70 -25.10 -3.49
C ILE A 101 17.20 -25.32 -3.21
N GLY A 102 16.89 -26.27 -2.33
CA GLY A 102 15.54 -26.78 -2.16
C GLY A 102 15.19 -27.19 -0.74
N SER A 103 15.95 -26.78 0.28
CA SER A 103 15.64 -27.13 1.67
C SER A 103 15.46 -25.91 2.58
N THR A 104 14.23 -25.78 3.08
CA THR A 104 13.90 -25.23 4.41
C THR A 104 14.06 -23.72 4.65
N HIS A 105 13.18 -22.91 4.05
CA HIS A 105 12.72 -21.67 4.68
C HIS A 105 11.39 -21.88 5.42
N THR A 106 11.36 -22.78 6.40
CA THR A 106 10.43 -22.65 7.54
C THR A 106 11.03 -23.28 8.80
N ASN A 107 11.15 -22.45 9.83
CA ASN A 107 11.37 -22.74 11.25
C ASN A 107 12.76 -23.22 11.73
N GLY A 108 13.55 -22.24 12.20
CA GLY A 108 14.68 -22.49 13.10
C GLY A 108 15.54 -21.26 13.36
N SER A 109 15.16 -20.46 14.36
CA SER A 109 15.79 -19.20 14.81
C SER A 109 15.63 -18.00 13.84
N VAL A 110 14.63 -17.16 14.10
CA VAL A 110 14.76 -15.75 13.71
C VAL A 110 15.93 -15.23 14.53
N SER A 111 17.02 -14.80 13.89
CA SER A 111 18.17 -14.23 14.60
C SER A 111 17.68 -13.16 15.59
N PRO A 112 18.18 -13.12 16.83
CA PRO A 112 17.74 -12.15 17.84
C PRO A 112 17.77 -10.71 17.33
N ASP A 113 18.71 -10.42 16.42
CA ASP A 113 18.89 -9.14 15.75
C ASP A 113 17.68 -8.73 14.88
N VAL A 114 17.09 -9.67 14.14
CA VAL A 114 15.89 -9.41 13.31
C VAL A 114 14.64 -9.23 14.16
N LEU A 115 14.56 -9.89 15.32
CA LEU A 115 13.49 -9.66 16.29
C LEU A 115 13.64 -8.28 16.94
N ALA A 116 14.85 -7.92 17.37
CA ALA A 116 15.14 -6.61 17.94
C ALA A 116 14.84 -5.47 16.95
N GLU A 117 15.19 -5.62 15.67
CA GLU A 117 14.86 -4.62 14.65
C GLU A 117 13.34 -4.45 14.49
N ARG A 118 12.58 -5.55 14.50
CA ARG A 118 11.11 -5.51 14.45
C ARG A 118 10.52 -4.84 15.68
N ASP A 119 11.04 -5.14 16.87
CA ASP A 119 10.56 -4.56 18.13
C ASP A 119 10.86 -3.06 18.20
N ASN A 120 12.06 -2.63 17.76
CA ASN A 120 12.40 -1.20 17.62
C ASN A 120 11.48 -0.48 16.64
N LEU A 121 11.15 -1.12 15.50
CA LEU A 121 10.21 -0.55 14.54
C LEU A 121 8.79 -0.45 15.13
N ILE A 122 8.36 -1.46 15.88
CA ILE A 122 7.06 -1.43 16.57
C ILE A 122 7.01 -0.28 17.57
N GLU A 123 8.05 -0.11 18.40
CA GLU A 123 8.13 0.97 19.38
C GLU A 123 8.12 2.35 18.68
N HIS A 124 8.90 2.51 17.61
CA HIS A 124 8.93 3.73 16.82
C HIS A 124 7.54 4.07 16.24
N LEU A 125 6.87 3.09 15.63
CA LEU A 125 5.53 3.29 15.06
C LEU A 125 4.47 3.56 16.14
N GLN A 126 4.56 2.92 17.30
CA GLN A 126 3.67 3.19 18.44
C GLN A 126 3.88 4.61 18.99
N SER A 127 5.13 5.06 19.08
CA SER A 127 5.48 6.43 19.48
C SER A 127 4.93 7.46 18.48
N GLU A 128 5.12 7.23 17.17
CA GLU A 128 4.56 8.08 16.12
C GLU A 128 3.03 8.13 16.16
N LEU A 129 2.36 6.98 16.36
CA LEU A 129 0.90 6.94 16.52
C LEU A 129 0.44 7.72 17.76
N SER A 130 1.16 7.63 18.87
CA SER A 130 0.87 8.39 20.09
C SER A 130 1.04 9.90 19.84
N ARG A 131 2.15 10.29 19.19
CA ARG A 131 2.45 11.67 18.80
C ARG A 131 1.36 12.27 17.91
N LEU A 132 0.98 11.57 16.85
CA LEU A 132 -0.06 12.00 15.91
C LEU A 132 -1.44 12.12 16.58
N ARG A 133 -1.78 11.20 17.49
CA ARG A 133 -3.03 11.30 18.27
C ARG A 133 -3.02 12.54 19.17
N ASN A 134 -1.92 12.81 19.86
CA ASN A 134 -1.76 13.98 20.71
C ASN A 134 -1.83 15.29 19.89
N GLU A 135 -1.20 15.31 18.71
CA GLU A 135 -1.26 16.46 17.80
C GLU A 135 -2.68 16.70 17.29
N THR A 136 -3.40 15.65 16.92
CA THR A 136 -4.81 15.72 16.51
C THR A 136 -5.68 16.28 17.64
N GLN A 137 -5.50 15.78 18.87
CA GLN A 137 -6.25 16.25 20.03
C GLN A 137 -5.94 17.73 20.32
N ARG A 138 -4.68 18.14 20.21
CA ARG A 138 -4.27 19.54 20.36
C ARG A 138 -4.91 20.44 19.32
N LEU A 139 -4.92 20.03 18.05
CA LEU A 139 -5.57 20.78 16.96
C LEU A 139 -7.07 20.92 17.20
N ILE A 140 -7.75 19.86 17.65
CA ILE A 140 -9.17 19.91 18.00
C ILE A 140 -9.43 20.92 19.12
N MET A 141 -8.64 20.88 20.20
CA MET A 141 -8.80 21.83 21.31
C MET A 141 -8.55 23.28 20.88
N GLN A 142 -7.51 23.53 20.07
CA GLN A 142 -7.24 24.86 19.53
C GLN A 142 -8.38 25.35 18.64
N HIS A 143 -8.88 24.50 17.73
CA HIS A 143 -10.01 24.85 16.88
C HIS A 143 -11.27 25.16 17.68
N GLN A 144 -11.60 24.33 18.69
CA GLN A 144 -12.73 24.57 19.58
C GLN A 144 -12.60 25.91 20.32
N GLN A 145 -11.41 26.24 20.83
CA GLN A 145 -11.14 27.52 21.47
C GLN A 145 -11.33 28.71 20.51
N THR A 146 -10.81 28.62 19.29
CA THR A 146 -10.99 29.66 18.27
C THR A 146 -12.47 29.84 17.91
N VAL A 147 -13.22 28.75 17.74
CA VAL A 147 -14.66 28.80 17.46
C VAL A 147 -15.43 29.48 18.60
N LEU A 148 -15.09 29.18 19.86
CA LEU A 148 -15.70 29.85 21.02
C LEU A 148 -15.40 31.35 21.03
N GLN A 149 -14.15 31.75 20.80
CA GLN A 149 -13.76 33.17 20.72
C GLN A 149 -14.49 33.91 19.60
N LEU A 150 -14.62 33.29 18.42
CA LEU A 150 -15.35 33.88 17.31
C LEU A 150 -16.84 34.02 17.63
N ARG A 151 -17.46 33.03 18.28
CA ARG A 151 -18.87 33.12 18.71
C ARG A 151 -19.08 34.23 19.74
N GLU A 152 -18.20 34.36 20.72
CA GLU A 152 -18.26 35.45 21.69
C GLU A 152 -18.10 36.81 21.01
N ARG A 153 -17.19 36.93 20.05
CA ARG A 153 -17.01 38.17 19.29
C ARG A 153 -18.23 38.53 18.45
N VAL A 154 -18.86 37.54 17.81
CA VAL A 154 -20.11 37.74 17.07
C VAL A 154 -21.22 38.20 18.01
N ALA A 155 -21.42 37.55 19.15
CA ALA A 155 -22.43 37.94 20.13
C ALA A 155 -22.22 39.38 20.64
N ALA A 156 -20.97 39.76 20.93
CA ALA A 156 -20.64 41.13 21.34
C ALA A 156 -20.96 42.15 20.23
N LEU A 157 -20.65 41.83 18.97
CA LEU A 157 -20.97 42.71 17.84
C LEU A 157 -22.49 42.81 17.63
N GLU A 158 -23.25 41.73 17.81
CA GLU A 158 -24.71 41.73 17.74
C GLU A 158 -25.33 42.63 18.83
N THR A 159 -24.79 42.59 20.06
CA THR A 159 -25.24 43.49 21.13
C THR A 159 -24.88 44.95 20.87
N ASP A 160 -23.68 45.23 20.34
CA ASP A 160 -23.27 46.59 19.98
C ASP A 160 -24.15 47.15 18.85
N LEU A 161 -24.52 46.31 17.88
CA LEU A 161 -25.41 46.71 16.78
C LEU A 161 -26.82 47.02 17.31
N ALA A 162 -27.37 46.15 18.16
CA ALA A 162 -28.68 46.38 18.77
C ALA A 162 -28.74 47.65 19.65
N THR A 163 -27.67 47.96 20.39
CA THR A 163 -27.61 49.21 21.18
C THR A 163 -27.56 50.43 20.27
N LYS A 164 -26.75 50.40 19.20
CA LYS A 164 -26.68 51.48 18.21
C LYS A 164 -27.99 51.71 17.47
N ASP A 165 -28.70 50.65 17.11
CA ASP A 165 -30.03 50.76 16.50
C ASP A 165 -31.04 51.42 17.44
N SER A 166 -31.00 51.08 18.74
CA SER A 166 -31.86 51.72 19.74
C SER A 166 -31.51 53.19 19.98
N GLU A 167 -30.22 53.54 20.00
CA GLU A 167 -29.76 54.94 20.12
C GLU A 167 -30.23 55.77 18.91
N LEU A 168 -30.09 55.22 17.70
CA LEU A 168 -30.56 55.87 16.47
C LEU A 168 -32.07 56.10 16.47
N GLU A 169 -32.86 55.12 16.89
CA GLU A 169 -34.32 55.27 16.97
C GLU A 169 -34.72 56.35 17.99
N GLN A 170 -34.06 56.39 19.15
CA GLN A 170 -34.28 57.44 20.14
C GLN A 170 -33.94 58.84 19.59
N GLU A 171 -32.82 58.98 18.88
CA GLU A 171 -32.46 60.25 18.23
C GLU A 171 -33.48 60.67 17.16
N ARG A 172 -34.04 59.71 16.41
CA ARG A 172 -35.06 60.00 15.39
C ARG A 172 -36.33 60.54 16.04
N ILE A 173 -36.80 59.90 17.11
CA ILE A 173 -37.98 60.34 17.86
C ILE A 173 -37.75 61.75 18.44
N GLN A 174 -36.58 62.01 19.04
CA GLN A 174 -36.24 63.34 19.58
C GLN A 174 -36.17 64.45 18.52
N LYS A 175 -35.88 64.12 17.26
CA LYS A 175 -35.86 65.10 16.16
C LYS A 175 -37.25 65.36 15.55
N GLU A 176 -38.23 64.50 15.83
CA GLU A 176 -39.60 64.63 15.34
C GLU A 176 -40.52 65.37 16.34
N GLU A 177 -40.10 65.57 17.59
CA GLU A 177 -40.73 66.44 18.61
C GLU A 177 -40.25 67.90 18.54
#